data_AF-A0A2K8KYH0-F1
#
_entry.id   AF-A0A2K8KYH0-F1
#
_cell.length_a   1.000
_cell.length_b   1.000
_cell.length_c   1.000
_cell.angle_alpha   90.00
_cell.angle_beta   90.00
_cell.angle_gamma   90.00
#
_symmetry.space_group_name_H-M   'P 1'
#
loop_
_entity.id
_entity.type
_entity.pdbx_description
1 polymer ?
#
loop_
_entity_poly.entity_id
_entity_poly.type
_entity_poly.pdbx_seq_one_letter_code
_entity_poly.pdbx_strand_id
1 'polypeptide(L)'
;MDNDKFISIIDNATEKFRGDITHLSRAIGMLAVGRRLGWRVTYLIYSRATVRKYEKLLYVSIQDVLPEKGDLAEKSLAGKALKKVDNFWKAVKGEIPGIRSTMTTQD
;
A
#
# COMPACT_ATOMS: atom_id res chain seq x y z
N MET A 1 7.63 -5.83 -9.12
CA MET A 1 8.12 -6.91 -8.23
C MET A 1 7.76 -8.23 -8.87
N ASP A 2 8.76 -9.07 -9.13
CA ASP A 2 8.57 -10.46 -9.52
C ASP A 2 8.04 -11.32 -8.35
N ASN A 3 7.64 -12.55 -8.65
CA ASN A 3 7.02 -13.44 -7.66
C ASN A 3 8.03 -13.91 -6.60
N ASP A 4 9.27 -14.19 -6.98
CA ASP A 4 10.29 -14.73 -6.07
C ASP A 4 10.65 -13.70 -5.02
N LYS A 5 10.81 -12.43 -5.44
CA LYS A 5 11.05 -11.31 -4.53
C LYS A 5 9.89 -11.14 -3.56
N PHE A 6 8.65 -11.23 -4.04
CA PHE A 6 7.46 -11.15 -3.19
C PHE A 6 7.43 -12.24 -2.12
N ILE A 7 7.67 -13.50 -2.52
CA ILE A 7 7.71 -14.65 -1.61
C ILE A 7 8.84 -14.45 -0.59
N SER A 8 10.04 -14.08 -1.02
CA SER A 8 11.18 -13.86 -0.13
C SER A 8 10.93 -12.81 0.96
N ILE A 9 10.17 -11.75 0.64
CA ILE A 9 9.80 -10.72 1.62
C ILE A 9 8.83 -11.29 2.64
N ILE A 10 7.84 -12.07 2.20
CA ILE A 10 6.84 -12.69 3.08
C ILE A 10 7.50 -13.68 4.03
N ASP A 11 8.34 -14.58 3.52
CA ASP A 11 8.99 -15.62 4.33
C ASP A 11 9.88 -14.97 5.39
N ASN A 12 10.75 -14.04 4.99
CA ASN A 12 11.61 -13.31 5.92
C ASN A 12 10.80 -12.52 6.97
N ALA A 13 9.70 -11.88 6.57
CA ALA A 13 8.84 -11.17 7.52
C ALA A 13 8.18 -12.15 8.51
N THR A 14 7.72 -13.30 8.02
CA THR A 14 7.03 -14.33 8.83
C THR A 14 7.97 -14.99 9.84
N GLU A 15 9.19 -15.36 9.43
CA GLU A 15 10.19 -15.96 10.31
C GLU A 15 10.59 -15.03 11.47
N LYS A 16 10.75 -13.74 11.17
CA LYS A 16 11.20 -12.72 12.12
C LYS A 16 10.06 -12.14 12.96
N PHE A 17 8.82 -12.28 12.53
CA PHE A 17 7.70 -11.65 13.20
C PHE A 17 7.46 -12.22 14.60
N ARG A 18 7.14 -11.32 15.53
CA ARG A 18 6.72 -11.63 16.90
C ARG A 18 5.56 -10.69 17.25
N GLY A 19 4.49 -11.23 17.85
CA GLY A 19 3.32 -10.46 18.29
C GLY A 19 2.03 -10.86 17.57
N ASP A 20 1.13 -9.88 17.37
CA ASP A 20 -0.19 -10.11 16.76
C ASP A 20 -0.10 -10.36 15.25
N ILE A 21 -0.28 -11.62 14.86
CA ILE A 21 -0.22 -12.10 13.47
C ILE A 21 -1.20 -11.39 12.53
N THR A 22 -2.27 -10.81 13.05
CA THR A 22 -3.24 -10.07 12.24
C THR A 22 -2.67 -8.78 11.68
N HIS A 23 -1.62 -8.22 12.30
CA HIS A 23 -0.91 -7.07 11.76
C HIS A 23 0.01 -7.47 10.60
N LEU A 24 0.74 -8.57 10.74
CA LEU A 24 1.58 -9.10 9.67
C LEU A 24 0.72 -9.46 8.45
N SER A 25 -0.40 -10.16 8.67
CA SER A 25 -1.32 -10.58 7.60
C SER A 25 -1.86 -9.38 6.80
N ARG A 26 -2.22 -8.28 7.48
CA ARG A 26 -2.65 -7.04 6.82
C ARG A 26 -1.52 -6.36 6.04
N ALA A 27 -0.29 -6.38 6.58
CA ALA A 27 0.87 -5.86 5.87
C ALA A 27 1.16 -6.66 4.60
N ILE A 28 1.12 -7.99 4.67
CA ILE A 28 1.25 -8.88 3.50
C ILE A 28 0.17 -8.57 2.47
N GLY A 29 -1.10 -8.39 2.90
CA GLY A 29 -2.19 -7.99 2.02
C GLY A 29 -1.94 -6.67 1.30
N MET A 30 -1.43 -5.65 2.02
CA MET A 30 -1.03 -4.37 1.41
C MET A 30 0.03 -4.58 0.33
N LEU A 31 1.06 -5.40 0.60
CA LEU A 31 2.14 -5.67 -0.36
C LEU A 31 1.62 -6.44 -1.59
N ALA A 32 0.78 -7.45 -1.36
CA ALA A 32 0.22 -8.32 -2.39
C ALA A 32 -0.65 -7.55 -3.40
N VAL A 33 -1.48 -6.62 -2.92
CA VAL A 33 -2.29 -5.76 -3.77
C VAL A 33 -1.46 -4.62 -4.35
N GLY A 34 -0.59 -4.02 -3.52
CA GLY A 34 0.29 -2.92 -3.88
C GLY A 34 1.20 -3.24 -5.06
N ARG A 35 1.66 -4.49 -5.23
CA ARG A 35 2.49 -4.89 -6.39
C ARG A 35 1.79 -4.74 -7.74
N ARG A 36 0.46 -4.69 -7.76
CA ARG A 36 -0.37 -4.49 -8.96
C ARG A 36 -0.91 -3.07 -9.08
N LEU A 37 -1.08 -2.37 -7.95
CA LEU A 37 -1.59 -0.99 -7.94
C LEU A 37 -0.49 0.08 -8.01
N GLY A 38 0.71 -0.22 -7.51
CA GLY A 38 1.82 0.71 -7.32
C GLY A 38 1.75 1.49 -6.01
N TRP A 39 2.91 2.01 -5.56
CA TRP A 39 3.03 2.64 -4.25
C TRP A 39 2.22 3.94 -4.13
N ARG A 40 2.03 4.70 -5.22
CA ARG A 40 1.23 5.94 -5.17
C ARG A 40 -0.22 5.65 -4.76
N VAL A 41 -0.82 4.62 -5.36
CA VAL A 41 -2.19 4.19 -5.02
C VAL A 41 -2.25 3.66 -3.59
N THR A 42 -1.24 2.90 -3.16
CA THR A 42 -1.14 2.38 -1.78
C THR A 42 -1.21 3.50 -0.74
N TYR A 43 -0.49 4.63 -0.92
CA TYR A 43 -0.56 5.76 0.03
C TYR A 43 -1.89 6.53 0.01
N LEU A 44 -2.73 6.36 -1.01
CA LEU A 44 -4.08 6.94 -1.03
C LEU A 44 -5.10 6.04 -0.34
N ILE A 45 -4.90 4.73 -0.36
CA ILE A 45 -5.73 3.74 0.33
C ILE A 45 -5.41 3.72 1.82
N TYR A 46 -4.12 3.62 2.16
CA TYR A 46 -3.66 3.50 3.54
C TYR A 46 -3.14 4.83 4.07
N SER A 47 -3.33 5.10 5.37
CA SER A 47 -2.70 6.26 6.00
C SER A 47 -1.17 6.13 5.99
N ARG A 48 -0.45 7.26 5.99
CA ARG A 48 1.03 7.25 6.11
C ARG A 48 1.52 6.49 7.35
N ALA A 49 0.79 6.57 8.46
CA ALA A 49 1.11 5.84 9.67
C ALA A 49 0.96 4.32 9.48
N THR A 50 -0.11 3.90 8.80
CA THR A 50 -0.35 2.49 8.45
C THR A 50 0.71 1.96 7.51
N VAL A 51 1.04 2.69 6.44
CA VAL A 51 2.11 2.30 5.50
C VAL A 51 3.43 2.11 6.24
N ARG A 52 3.85 3.09 7.05
CA ARG A 52 5.09 2.99 7.84
C ARG A 52 5.08 1.82 8.81
N LYS A 53 3.94 1.53 9.45
CA LYS A 53 3.80 0.35 10.31
C LYS A 53 4.01 -0.94 9.52
N TYR A 54 3.40 -1.05 8.35
CA TYR A 54 3.47 -2.26 7.52
C TYR A 54 4.84 -2.43 6.86
N GLU A 55 5.48 -1.35 6.42
CA GLU A 55 6.88 -1.33 5.96
C GLU A 55 7.84 -1.89 7.01
N LYS A 56 7.68 -1.49 8.28
CA LYS A 56 8.47 -2.04 9.39
C LYS A 56 8.23 -3.53 9.61
N LEU A 57 6.98 -3.99 9.51
CA LEU A 57 6.64 -5.41 9.66
C LEU A 57 7.20 -6.27 8.52
N LEU A 58 7.28 -5.71 7.32
CA LEU A 58 7.76 -6.40 6.11
C LEU A 58 9.26 -6.22 5.87
N TYR A 59 9.93 -5.37 6.64
CA TYR A 59 11.34 -5.00 6.45
C TYR A 59 11.66 -4.45 5.05
N VAL A 60 10.74 -3.65 4.48
CA VAL A 60 10.90 -3.02 3.15
C VAL A 60 10.37 -1.59 3.14
N SER A 61 10.86 -0.78 2.21
CA SER A 61 10.20 0.45 1.74
C SER A 61 9.32 0.09 0.55
N ILE A 62 8.03 0.45 0.56
CA ILE A 62 7.14 0.15 -0.56
C ILE A 62 7.51 0.94 -1.83
N GLN A 63 8.17 2.09 -1.68
CA GLN A 63 8.62 2.90 -2.82
C GLN A 63 9.77 2.21 -3.57
N ASP A 64 10.54 1.36 -2.87
CA ASP A 64 11.71 0.69 -3.41
C ASP A 64 11.32 -0.62 -4.11
N VAL A 65 10.28 -1.29 -3.61
CA VAL A 65 9.89 -2.63 -4.10
C VAL A 65 8.66 -2.64 -5.02
N LEU A 66 7.81 -1.61 -4.96
CA LEU A 66 6.62 -1.49 -5.80
C LEU A 66 6.87 -0.51 -6.96
N PRO A 67 6.22 -0.70 -8.11
CA PRO A 67 6.23 0.32 -9.15
C PRO A 67 5.52 1.59 -8.67
N GLU A 68 5.87 2.75 -9.23
CA GLU A 68 5.20 4.01 -8.93
C GLU A 68 3.71 3.98 -9.26
N LYS A 69 3.38 3.49 -10.46
CA LYS A 69 2.03 3.17 -10.91
C LYS A 69 2.01 1.73 -11.39
N GLY A 70 1.17 0.90 -10.80
CA GLY A 70 1.00 -0.48 -11.22
C GLY A 70 0.06 -0.63 -12.42
N ASP A 71 0.08 -1.79 -13.05
CA ASP A 71 -0.74 -2.13 -14.21
C ASP A 71 -2.25 -2.15 -13.92
N LEU A 72 -2.63 -2.36 -12.67
CA LEU A 72 -4.03 -2.31 -12.21
C LEU A 72 -4.38 -1.00 -11.49
N ALA A 73 -3.50 0.01 -11.48
CA ALA A 73 -3.74 1.27 -10.77
C ALA A 73 -5.12 1.87 -11.09
N GLU A 74 -5.52 1.86 -12.35
CA GLU A 74 -6.77 2.49 -12.83
C GLU A 74 -8.04 1.72 -12.48
N LYS A 75 -7.92 0.47 -12.01
CA LYS A 75 -9.06 -0.30 -11.50
C LYS A 75 -9.54 0.19 -10.12
N SER A 76 -8.68 0.91 -9.39
CA SER A 76 -9.03 1.48 -8.08
C SER A 76 -9.61 2.89 -8.20
N LEU A 77 -10.55 3.25 -7.32
CA LEU A 77 -11.06 4.63 -7.22
C LEU A 77 -9.92 5.62 -6.93
N ALA A 78 -9.00 5.25 -6.04
CA ALA A 78 -7.80 6.01 -5.72
C ALA A 78 -6.89 6.25 -6.94
N GLY A 79 -6.69 5.25 -7.81
CA GLY A 79 -5.88 5.41 -9.02
C GLY A 79 -6.56 6.24 -10.11
N LYS A 80 -7.89 6.22 -10.20
CA LYS A 80 -8.64 7.17 -11.04
C LYS A 80 -8.53 8.59 -10.49
N ALA A 81 -8.60 8.75 -9.17
CA ALA A 81 -8.46 10.04 -8.51
C ALA A 81 -7.07 10.65 -8.75
N LEU A 82 -6.00 9.83 -8.74
CA LEU A 82 -4.61 10.23 -9.02
C LEU A 82 -4.41 11.02 -10.32
N LYS A 83 -5.22 10.78 -11.36
CA LYS A 83 -5.15 11.54 -12.63
C LYS A 83 -5.60 13.00 -12.49
N LYS A 84 -6.33 13.32 -11.43
CA LYS A 84 -6.93 14.64 -11.16
C LYS A 84 -6.19 15.42 -10.07
N VAL A 85 -5.05 14.90 -9.59
CA VAL A 85 -4.30 15.49 -8.47
C VAL A 85 -3.00 16.09 -8.97
N ASP A 86 -2.89 17.41 -8.90
CA ASP A 86 -1.64 18.12 -9.25
C ASP A 86 -0.56 17.98 -8.16
N ASN A 87 -0.96 17.81 -6.89
CA ASN A 87 -0.06 17.59 -5.76
C ASN A 87 -0.37 16.30 -4.99
N PHE A 88 0.36 15.24 -5.32
CA PHE A 88 0.21 13.92 -4.73
C PHE A 88 0.30 13.92 -3.21
N TRP A 89 1.27 14.62 -2.62
CA TRP A 89 1.46 14.59 -1.17
C TRP A 89 0.36 15.33 -0.41
N LYS A 90 -0.26 16.35 -1.00
CA LYS A 90 -1.48 16.96 -0.46
C LYS A 90 -2.64 15.97 -0.44
N ALA A 91 -2.84 15.19 -1.50
CA ALA A 91 -3.85 14.13 -1.52
C ALA A 91 -3.59 13.05 -0.46
N VAL A 92 -2.34 12.60 -0.31
CA VAL A 92 -1.94 11.62 0.73
C VAL A 92 -2.20 12.16 2.14
N LYS A 93 -1.99 13.46 2.36
CA LYS A 93 -2.31 14.12 3.63
C LYS A 93 -3.82 14.31 3.86
N GLY A 94 -4.66 14.06 2.86
CA GLY A 94 -6.10 14.28 2.93
C GLY A 94 -6.50 15.75 2.81
N GLU A 95 -5.59 16.61 2.34
CA GLU A 95 -5.85 18.05 2.16
C GLU A 95 -6.71 18.33 0.90
N ILE A 96 -6.99 17.31 0.10
CA ILE A 96 -7.84 17.42 -1.08
C ILE A 96 -9.08 16.53 -0.87
N PRO A 97 -10.28 17.12 -0.75
CA PRO A 97 -11.52 16.39 -0.50
C PRO A 97 -11.81 15.30 -1.56
N GLY A 98 -12.34 14.16 -1.12
CA GLY A 98 -12.85 13.11 -2.02
C GLY A 98 -11.81 12.16 -2.63
N ILE A 99 -10.53 12.27 -2.29
CA ILE A 99 -9.47 11.41 -2.86
C ILE A 99 -9.07 10.23 -1.97
N ARG A 100 -9.12 10.39 -0.64
CA ARG A 100 -8.85 9.27 0.25
C ARG A 100 -10.04 8.33 0.21
N SER A 101 -9.81 7.10 -0.27
CA SER A 101 -10.72 6.00 -0.06
C SER A 101 -10.64 5.61 1.41
N THR A 102 -11.31 6.35 2.29
CA THR A 102 -11.70 5.76 3.59
C THR A 102 -12.41 4.47 3.25
N MET A 103 -12.01 3.36 3.87
CA MET A 103 -12.80 2.13 3.79
C MET A 103 -14.19 2.51 4.29
N THR A 104 -15.12 2.76 3.37
CA THR A 104 -16.53 2.56 3.66
C THR A 104 -16.63 1.07 3.85
N THR A 105 -16.51 0.65 5.10
CA THR A 105 -17.17 -0.58 5.54
C THR A 105 -18.62 -0.39 5.12
N GLN A 106 -19.01 -1.00 4.00
CA GLN A 106 -20.40 -1.35 3.81
C GLN A 106 -20.62 -2.54 4.73
N ASP A 107 -20.96 -2.22 5.98
CA ASP A 107 -21.79 -3.08 6.83
C ASP A 107 -23.20 -2.46 6.82
#